data_AF-A0A7Y5U8Q9-F1
#
_entry.id   AF-A0A7Y5U8Q9-F1
#
_cell.length_a   1.000
_cell.length_b   1.000
_cell.length_c   1.000
_cell.angle_alpha   90.00
_cell.angle_beta   90.00
_cell.angle_gamma   90.00
#
_symmetry.space_group_name_H-M   'P 1'
#
loop_
_entity.id
_entity.type
_entity.pdbx_description
1 polymer ?
#
loop_
_entity_poly.entity_id
_entity_poly.type
_entity_poly.pdbx_seq_one_letter_code
_entity_poly.pdbx_strand_id
1 'polypeptide(L)'
;MGHAALLCIVFGLLGTCGMARVFGIRFRLAVLPGLGVSSLVVALFAFFTGAVLAPGRFAPWPAMLVGIVMLGLLALVFQRTSWAARVSARLLDPARREVTLARLRTSIERVVASPALTRQRSHDIIGVSSALIFIDQAGLAAAWLGKIDAVSLPNDLLLVAVNNEAVAWMMLGKLDSARAALRKIEHRAPSSEHDTLFATSALIRALEGDHKGALDEADALEARAKSARLDGAILEIRATAYAGLGDLTRAKEMLAGSRDDYRDTLLVAVVRKGGPAATLARQLLEAQGSPYR
;
A
#
# COMPACT_ATOMS: atom_id res chain seq x y z
N MET A 1 4.84 -0.02 40.86
CA MET A 1 3.65 -0.32 40.01
C MET A 1 3.55 0.59 38.78
N GLY A 2 3.80 1.91 38.87
CA GLY A 2 3.62 2.83 37.73
C GLY A 2 4.41 2.51 36.45
N HIS A 3 5.63 1.97 36.55
CA HIS A 3 6.46 1.66 35.37
C HIS A 3 5.97 0.44 34.57
N ALA A 4 5.35 -0.55 35.24
CA ALA A 4 4.83 -1.75 34.57
C ALA A 4 3.57 -1.43 33.75
N ALA A 5 2.69 -0.55 34.28
CA ALA A 5 1.51 -0.08 33.57
C ALA A 5 1.90 0.76 32.32
N LEU A 6 2.91 1.62 32.45
CA LEU A 6 3.43 2.41 31.34
C LEU A 6 4.01 1.51 30.23
N LEU A 7 4.80 0.49 30.60
CA LEU A 7 5.35 -0.48 29.66
C LEU A 7 4.28 -1.27 28.91
N CYS A 8 3.18 -1.66 29.57
CA CYS A 8 2.07 -2.35 28.92
C CYS A 8 1.32 -1.48 27.91
N ILE A 9 1.09 -0.21 28.25
CA ILE A 9 0.47 0.78 27.34
C ILE A 9 1.36 1.00 26.13
N VAL A 10 2.67 1.18 26.34
CA VAL A 10 3.65 1.35 25.26
C VAL A 10 3.70 0.09 24.38
N PHE A 11 3.69 -1.11 24.95
CA PHE A 11 3.65 -2.36 24.18
C PHE A 11 2.36 -2.54 23.38
N GLY A 12 1.19 -2.21 23.96
CA GLY A 12 -0.09 -2.26 23.26
C GLY A 12 -0.16 -1.28 22.08
N LEU A 13 0.39 -0.07 22.27
CA LEU A 13 0.58 0.93 21.22
C LEU A 13 1.57 0.44 20.14
N LEU A 14 2.71 -0.12 20.53
CA LEU A 14 3.70 -0.64 19.58
C LEU A 14 3.16 -1.84 18.78
N GLY A 15 2.39 -2.72 19.42
CA GLY A 15 1.79 -3.90 18.76
C GLY A 15 0.69 -3.52 17.77
N THR A 16 -0.21 -2.60 18.14
CA THR A 16 -1.21 -2.05 17.22
C THR A 16 -0.53 -1.27 16.09
N CYS A 17 0.52 -0.50 16.39
CA CYS A 17 1.37 0.19 15.40
C CYS A 17 2.03 -0.78 14.41
N GLY A 18 2.61 -1.87 14.90
CA GLY A 18 3.21 -2.91 14.07
C GLY A 18 2.19 -3.59 13.15
N MET A 19 1.01 -3.93 13.67
CA MET A 19 -0.04 -4.59 12.88
C MET A 19 -0.64 -3.68 11.81
N ALA A 20 -0.96 -2.42 12.13
CA ALA A 20 -1.47 -1.52 11.10
C ALA A 20 -0.40 -1.21 10.03
N ARG A 21 0.90 -1.29 10.38
CA ARG A 21 1.98 -1.30 9.39
C ARG A 21 1.98 -2.54 8.50
N VAL A 22 1.83 -3.74 9.08
CA VAL A 22 1.75 -5.03 8.34
C VAL A 22 0.54 -5.06 7.40
N PHE A 23 -0.60 -4.52 7.82
CA PHE A 23 -1.82 -4.48 7.02
C PHE A 23 -1.95 -3.22 6.13
N GLY A 24 -0.93 -2.37 6.08
CA GLY A 24 -0.95 -1.15 5.27
C GLY A 24 -2.00 -0.11 5.69
N ILE A 25 -2.57 -0.24 6.90
CA ILE A 25 -3.58 0.65 7.47
C ILE A 25 -2.87 1.93 7.94
N ARG A 26 -3.24 3.08 7.33
CA ARG A 26 -2.67 4.39 7.70
C ARG A 26 -3.13 4.78 9.12
N PHE A 27 -2.18 5.04 10.02
CA PHE A 27 -2.46 5.69 11.30
C PHE A 27 -2.83 7.15 11.06
N ARG A 28 -4.04 7.55 11.45
CA ARG A 28 -4.40 8.96 11.60
C ARG A 28 -4.87 9.25 13.00
N LEU A 29 -4.69 10.50 13.43
CA LEU A 29 -5.26 11.08 14.64
C LEU A 29 -6.78 10.85 14.77
N ALA A 30 -7.51 10.70 13.65
CA ALA A 30 -8.94 10.37 13.65
C ALA A 30 -9.27 8.90 14.00
N VAL A 31 -8.32 7.97 13.84
CA VAL A 31 -8.46 6.55 14.22
C VAL A 31 -7.91 6.31 15.64
N LEU A 32 -7.20 7.28 16.18
CA LEU A 32 -6.56 7.27 17.50
C LEU A 32 -7.53 7.05 18.68
N PRO A 33 -8.82 7.46 18.64
CA PRO A 33 -9.78 7.05 19.66
C PRO A 33 -10.12 5.56 19.58
N GLY A 34 -10.33 5.02 18.38
CA GLY A 34 -10.65 3.59 18.18
C GLY A 34 -9.45 2.67 18.43
N LEU A 35 -8.26 3.06 17.98
CA LEU A 35 -6.99 2.39 18.26
C LEU A 35 -6.54 2.61 19.70
N GLY A 36 -6.84 3.76 20.29
CA GLY A 36 -6.62 4.06 21.69
C GLY A 36 -7.48 3.17 22.56
N VAL A 37 -8.78 3.04 22.27
CA VAL A 37 -9.69 2.10 22.94
C VAL A 37 -9.23 0.66 22.71
N SER A 38 -8.84 0.28 21.50
CA SER A 38 -8.35 -1.08 21.20
C SER A 38 -7.04 -1.39 21.94
N SER A 39 -6.08 -0.46 21.93
CA SER A 39 -4.81 -0.59 22.64
C SER A 39 -5.00 -0.56 24.14
N LEU A 40 -5.92 0.25 24.64
CA LEU A 40 -6.30 0.32 26.05
C LEU A 40 -6.97 -0.99 26.48
N VAL A 41 -7.89 -1.54 25.68
CA VAL A 41 -8.53 -2.84 25.94
C VAL A 41 -7.48 -3.95 25.96
N VAL A 42 -6.58 -3.98 24.97
CA VAL A 42 -5.50 -4.99 24.91
C VAL A 42 -4.52 -4.82 26.08
N ALA A 43 -4.13 -3.59 26.41
CA ALA A 43 -3.22 -3.29 27.51
C ALA A 43 -3.85 -3.59 28.88
N LEU A 44 -5.12 -3.24 29.09
CA LEU A 44 -5.88 -3.57 30.30
C LEU A 44 -6.00 -5.09 30.44
N PHE A 45 -6.36 -5.79 29.37
CA PHE A 45 -6.51 -7.26 29.41
C PHE A 45 -5.16 -7.95 29.67
N ALA A 46 -4.09 -7.52 29.00
CA ALA A 46 -2.73 -8.03 29.24
C ALA A 46 -2.24 -7.74 30.66
N PHE A 47 -2.55 -6.55 31.20
CA PHE A 47 -2.20 -6.16 32.57
C PHE A 47 -2.97 -6.97 33.62
N PHE A 48 -4.29 -7.11 33.46
CA PHE A 48 -5.13 -7.93 34.35
C PHE A 48 -4.71 -9.40 34.32
N THR A 49 -4.46 -9.94 33.13
CA THR A 49 -4.04 -11.34 32.97
C THR A 49 -2.65 -11.58 33.59
N GLY A 50 -1.71 -10.64 33.39
CA GLY A 50 -0.39 -10.70 34.02
C GLY A 50 -0.43 -10.55 35.55
N ALA A 51 -1.32 -9.71 36.07
CA ALA A 51 -1.52 -9.52 37.51
C ALA A 51 -2.16 -10.75 38.19
N VAL A 52 -3.09 -11.43 37.51
CA VAL A 52 -3.76 -12.64 37.99
C VAL A 52 -2.83 -13.86 37.93
N LEU A 53 -2.05 -14.01 36.85
CA LEU A 53 -1.22 -15.20 36.64
C LEU A 53 0.12 -15.18 37.40
N ALA A 54 0.59 -14.02 37.84
CA ALA A 54 1.87 -13.90 38.55
C ALA A 54 1.78 -12.96 39.78
N PRO A 55 1.04 -13.37 40.83
CA PRO A 55 0.96 -12.58 42.06
C PRO A 55 2.36 -12.43 42.68
N GLY A 56 2.88 -11.20 42.67
CA GLY A 56 4.14 -10.83 43.33
C GLY A 56 5.35 -10.59 42.42
N ARG A 57 5.35 -11.03 41.16
CA ARG A 57 6.41 -10.70 40.17
C ARG A 57 5.84 -10.58 38.76
N PHE A 58 5.79 -9.36 38.24
CA PHE A 58 5.30 -9.10 36.88
C PHE A 58 6.28 -9.69 35.85
N ALA A 59 5.91 -10.81 35.24
CA ALA A 59 6.62 -11.35 34.08
C ALA A 59 6.05 -10.68 32.80
N PRO A 60 6.87 -10.08 31.92
CA PRO A 60 6.39 -9.38 30.73
C PRO A 60 5.96 -10.31 29.59
N TRP A 61 6.44 -11.56 29.56
CA TRP A 61 6.18 -12.50 28.47
C TRP A 61 4.70 -12.94 28.32
N PRO A 62 3.89 -13.17 29.39
CA PRO A 62 2.48 -13.52 29.25
C PRO A 62 1.66 -12.35 28.72
N ALA A 63 1.97 -11.12 29.16
CA ALA A 63 1.33 -9.90 28.65
C ALA A 63 1.60 -9.70 27.16
N MET A 64 2.83 -9.99 26.70
CA MET A 64 3.20 -9.94 25.28
C MET A 64 2.43 -10.99 24.45
N LEU A 65 2.33 -12.23 24.93
CA LEU A 65 1.56 -13.29 24.27
C LEU A 65 0.07 -12.94 24.13
N VAL A 66 -0.56 -12.45 25.21
CA VAL A 66 -1.96 -12.00 25.19
C VAL A 66 -2.14 -10.83 24.22
N GLY A 67 -1.19 -9.89 24.17
CA GLY A 67 -1.17 -8.81 23.20
C GLY A 67 -1.14 -9.29 21.75
N ILE A 68 -0.25 -10.24 21.43
CA ILE A 68 -0.14 -10.84 20.10
C ILE A 68 -1.43 -11.59 19.72
N VAL A 69 -2.00 -12.38 20.64
CA VAL A 69 -3.26 -13.13 20.41
C VAL A 69 -4.42 -12.17 20.15
N MET A 70 -4.57 -11.12 20.96
CA MET A 70 -5.64 -10.13 20.78
C MET A 70 -5.48 -9.33 19.49
N LEU A 71 -4.25 -8.99 19.11
CA LEU A 71 -3.96 -8.37 17.82
C LEU A 71 -4.33 -9.30 16.66
N GLY A 72 -4.00 -10.60 16.76
CA GLY A 72 -4.40 -11.62 15.79
C GLY A 72 -5.92 -11.74 15.67
N LEU A 73 -6.64 -11.72 16.80
CA LEU A 73 -8.10 -11.73 16.82
C LEU A 73 -8.69 -10.46 16.21
N LEU A 74 -8.15 -9.28 16.52
CA LEU A 74 -8.57 -8.00 15.94
C LEU A 74 -8.34 -7.98 14.42
N ALA A 75 -7.20 -8.47 13.96
CA ALA A 75 -6.91 -8.61 12.53
C ALA A 75 -7.87 -9.58 11.86
N LEU A 76 -8.18 -10.72 12.50
CA LEU A 76 -9.13 -11.71 12.00
C LEU A 76 -10.57 -11.19 11.98
N VAL A 77 -10.97 -10.42 13.00
CA VAL A 77 -12.26 -9.72 13.04
C VAL A 77 -12.32 -8.67 11.96
N PHE A 78 -11.31 -7.81 11.81
CA PHE A 78 -11.23 -6.80 10.75
C PHE A 78 -11.27 -7.43 9.35
N GLN A 79 -10.52 -8.51 9.14
CA GLN A 79 -10.53 -9.27 7.90
C GLN A 79 -11.90 -9.92 7.65
N ARG A 80 -12.65 -10.30 8.69
CA ARG A 80 -14.01 -10.86 8.55
C ARG A 80 -15.09 -9.79 8.35
N THR A 81 -14.93 -8.61 8.93
CA THR A 81 -15.93 -7.53 8.91
C THR A 81 -15.75 -6.60 7.70
N SER A 82 -14.53 -6.30 7.30
CA SER A 82 -14.25 -5.44 6.15
C SER A 82 -14.55 -6.17 4.84
N TRP A 83 -15.52 -5.66 4.08
CA TRP A 83 -15.84 -6.19 2.75
C TRP A 83 -14.62 -6.12 1.82
N ALA A 84 -13.92 -4.98 1.79
CA ALA A 84 -12.75 -4.79 0.94
C ALA A 84 -11.62 -5.78 1.28
N ALA A 85 -11.33 -6.01 2.57
CA ALA A 85 -10.31 -6.98 2.97
C ALA A 85 -10.65 -8.41 2.54
N ARG A 86 -11.91 -8.83 2.71
CA ARG A 86 -12.38 -10.15 2.25
C ARG A 86 -12.29 -10.32 0.75
N VAL A 87 -12.71 -9.30 -0.01
CA VAL A 87 -12.67 -9.33 -1.47
C VAL A 87 -11.23 -9.36 -1.94
N SER A 88 -10.38 -8.48 -1.44
CA SER A 88 -8.95 -8.45 -1.78
C SER A 88 -8.27 -9.79 -1.49
N ALA A 89 -8.48 -10.38 -0.31
CA ALA A 89 -7.91 -11.70 0.02
C ALA A 89 -8.37 -12.80 -0.96
N ARG A 90 -9.65 -12.79 -1.37
CA ARG A 90 -10.19 -13.75 -2.34
C ARG A 90 -9.75 -13.49 -3.78
N LEU A 91 -9.43 -12.24 -4.14
CA LEU A 91 -8.84 -11.91 -5.44
C LEU A 91 -7.40 -12.40 -5.54
N LEU A 92 -6.66 -12.32 -4.44
CA LEU A 92 -5.27 -12.78 -4.37
C LEU A 92 -5.18 -14.32 -4.40
N ASP A 93 -6.17 -15.04 -3.86
CA ASP A 93 -6.30 -16.50 -3.94
C ASP A 93 -6.59 -16.97 -5.38
N PRO A 94 -5.66 -17.67 -6.06
CA PRO A 94 -5.84 -18.13 -7.44
C PRO A 94 -7.08 -19.01 -7.63
N ALA A 95 -7.42 -19.85 -6.64
CA ALA A 95 -8.56 -20.78 -6.73
C ALA A 95 -9.91 -20.07 -6.70
N ARG A 96 -9.96 -18.83 -6.19
CA ARG A 96 -11.20 -18.05 -6.01
C ARG A 96 -11.25 -16.80 -6.86
N ARG A 97 -10.15 -16.46 -7.55
CA ARG A 97 -9.96 -15.20 -8.25
C ARG A 97 -11.06 -14.93 -9.28
N GLU A 98 -11.28 -15.85 -10.22
CA GLU A 98 -12.22 -15.65 -11.33
C GLU A 98 -13.65 -15.44 -10.84
N VAL A 99 -14.13 -16.32 -9.94
CA VAL A 99 -15.46 -16.23 -9.35
C VAL A 99 -15.64 -14.93 -8.56
N THR A 100 -14.61 -14.54 -7.81
CA THR A 100 -14.62 -13.29 -7.03
C THR A 100 -14.64 -12.08 -7.93
N LEU A 101 -13.84 -12.07 -8.99
CA LEU A 101 -13.78 -10.99 -9.97
C LEU A 101 -15.11 -10.83 -10.71
N ALA A 102 -15.73 -11.92 -11.15
CA ALA A 102 -17.04 -11.89 -11.79
C ALA A 102 -18.11 -11.29 -10.85
N ARG A 103 -18.18 -11.76 -9.60
CA ARG A 103 -19.13 -11.22 -8.59
C ARG A 103 -18.86 -9.75 -8.29
N LEU A 104 -17.60 -9.38 -8.15
CA LEU A 104 -17.18 -8.02 -7.87
C LEU A 104 -17.58 -7.09 -9.02
N ARG A 105 -17.32 -7.50 -10.26
CA ARG A 105 -17.69 -6.76 -11.46
C ARG A 105 -19.19 -6.53 -11.53
N THR A 106 -19.98 -7.59 -11.38
CA THR A 106 -21.45 -7.46 -11.37
C THR A 106 -21.95 -6.56 -10.24
N SER A 107 -21.34 -6.63 -9.05
CA SER A 107 -21.71 -5.79 -7.91
C SER A 107 -21.36 -4.31 -8.13
N ILE A 108 -20.17 -4.03 -8.67
CA ILE A 108 -19.69 -2.66 -8.87
C ILE A 108 -20.36 -2.03 -10.08
N GLU A 109 -20.50 -2.74 -11.20
CA GLU A 109 -21.17 -2.22 -12.40
C GLU A 109 -22.62 -1.82 -12.13
N ARG A 110 -23.37 -2.61 -11.34
CA ARG A 110 -24.72 -2.24 -10.89
C ARG A 110 -24.75 -0.95 -10.07
N VAL A 111 -23.73 -0.72 -9.25
CA VAL A 111 -23.65 0.44 -8.35
C VAL A 111 -23.15 1.69 -9.08
N VAL A 112 -22.19 1.50 -9.97
CA VAL A 112 -21.55 2.56 -10.76
C VAL A 112 -22.47 3.09 -11.87
N ALA A 113 -23.47 2.31 -12.29
CA ALA A 113 -24.54 2.79 -13.15
C ALA A 113 -25.53 3.73 -12.44
N SER A 114 -25.46 3.84 -11.10
CA SER A 114 -26.25 4.80 -10.33
C SER A 114 -25.61 6.19 -10.35
N PRO A 115 -26.37 7.28 -10.52
CA PRO A 115 -25.84 8.64 -10.65
C PRO A 115 -25.13 9.19 -9.39
N ALA A 116 -25.19 8.49 -8.25
CA ALA A 116 -24.41 8.84 -7.06
C ALA A 116 -23.76 7.60 -6.43
N LEU A 117 -22.45 7.47 -6.61
CA LEU A 117 -21.63 6.55 -5.82
C LEU A 117 -21.65 7.01 -4.37
N THR A 118 -22.29 6.23 -3.49
CA THR A 118 -22.29 6.53 -2.05
C THR A 118 -20.86 6.53 -1.50
N ARG A 119 -20.61 7.31 -0.43
CA ARG A 119 -19.30 7.37 0.25
C ARG A 119 -18.74 5.99 0.62
N GLN A 120 -19.59 5.08 1.10
CA GLN A 120 -19.20 3.72 1.46
C GLN A 120 -18.71 2.93 0.23
N ARG A 121 -19.36 3.10 -0.93
CA ARG A 121 -18.99 2.41 -2.17
C ARG A 121 -17.69 2.94 -2.76
N SER A 122 -17.44 4.24 -2.65
CA SER A 122 -16.15 4.81 -3.01
C SER A 122 -15.03 4.21 -2.14
N HIS A 123 -15.27 4.07 -0.82
CA HIS A 123 -14.33 3.42 0.08
C HIS A 123 -14.06 1.94 -0.30
N ASP A 124 -15.11 1.20 -0.63
CA ASP A 124 -15.03 -0.19 -1.09
C ASP A 124 -14.18 -0.31 -2.37
N ILE A 125 -14.42 0.53 -3.39
CA ILE A 125 -13.67 0.55 -4.66
C ILE A 125 -12.19 0.87 -4.41
N ILE A 126 -11.92 1.91 -3.61
CA ILE A 126 -10.55 2.30 -3.26
C ILE A 126 -9.84 1.14 -2.55
N GLY A 127 -10.51 0.49 -1.59
CA GLY A 127 -9.94 -0.61 -0.80
C GLY A 127 -9.58 -1.87 -1.60
N VAL A 128 -10.29 -2.16 -2.71
CA VAL A 128 -9.99 -3.32 -3.57
C VAL A 128 -9.06 -2.99 -4.74
N SER A 129 -8.87 -1.70 -5.07
CA SER A 129 -8.13 -1.28 -6.26
C SER A 129 -6.68 -1.76 -6.30
N SER A 130 -5.94 -1.73 -5.18
CA SER A 130 -4.56 -2.24 -5.13
C SER A 130 -4.49 -3.74 -5.43
N ALA A 131 -5.48 -4.53 -4.97
CA ALA A 131 -5.53 -5.96 -5.27
C ALA A 131 -5.78 -6.20 -6.76
N LEU A 132 -6.69 -5.43 -7.38
CA LEU A 132 -6.96 -5.49 -8.82
C LEU A 132 -5.70 -5.17 -9.64
N ILE A 133 -4.99 -4.10 -9.29
CA ILE A 133 -3.70 -3.73 -9.91
C ILE A 133 -2.70 -4.88 -9.79
N PHE A 134 -2.61 -5.49 -8.60
CA PHE A 134 -1.70 -6.61 -8.35
C PHE A 134 -2.02 -7.87 -9.17
N ILE A 135 -3.30 -8.18 -9.40
CA ILE A 135 -3.73 -9.35 -10.20
C ILE A 135 -3.91 -9.03 -11.70
N ASP A 136 -3.25 -7.99 -12.19
CA ASP A 136 -3.27 -7.58 -13.60
C ASP A 136 -4.66 -7.19 -14.14
N GLN A 137 -5.49 -6.63 -13.26
CA GLN A 137 -6.80 -6.05 -13.59
C GLN A 137 -6.75 -4.52 -13.52
N ALA A 138 -5.64 -3.93 -13.96
CA ALA A 138 -5.42 -2.48 -13.94
C ALA A 138 -6.48 -1.71 -14.73
N GLY A 139 -6.99 -2.27 -15.84
CA GLY A 139 -8.10 -1.70 -16.62
C GLY A 139 -9.37 -1.50 -15.79
N LEU A 140 -9.74 -2.50 -14.98
CA LEU A 140 -10.90 -2.41 -14.09
C LEU A 140 -10.65 -1.41 -12.96
N ALA A 141 -9.47 -1.46 -12.34
CA ALA A 141 -9.11 -0.52 -11.28
C ALA A 141 -9.19 0.93 -11.76
N ALA A 142 -8.58 1.25 -12.91
CA ALA A 142 -8.62 2.57 -13.51
C ALA A 142 -10.06 3.01 -13.85
N ALA A 143 -10.85 2.14 -14.48
CA ALA A 143 -12.22 2.45 -14.88
C ALA A 143 -13.14 2.70 -13.67
N TRP A 144 -12.94 2.02 -12.55
CA TRP A 144 -13.77 2.20 -11.35
C TRP A 144 -13.32 3.41 -10.53
N LEU A 145 -12.01 3.61 -10.35
CA LEU A 145 -11.47 4.77 -9.64
C LEU A 145 -11.81 6.07 -10.38
N GLY A 146 -11.73 6.08 -11.71
CA GLY A 146 -12.03 7.25 -12.53
C GLY A 146 -13.48 7.77 -12.41
N LYS A 147 -14.40 6.95 -11.89
CA LYS A 147 -15.81 7.31 -11.69
C LYS A 147 -16.13 7.83 -10.29
N ILE A 148 -15.16 7.76 -9.36
CA ILE A 148 -15.35 8.29 -8.02
C ILE A 148 -15.29 9.82 -8.10
N ASP A 149 -16.29 10.49 -7.53
CA ASP A 149 -16.25 11.95 -7.35
C ASP A 149 -15.16 12.33 -6.35
N ALA A 150 -14.05 12.83 -6.87
CA ALA A 150 -12.90 13.29 -6.10
C ALA A 150 -13.26 14.43 -5.12
N VAL A 151 -14.28 15.25 -5.44
CA VAL A 151 -14.66 16.41 -4.62
C VAL A 151 -15.25 15.93 -3.29
N SER A 152 -16.12 14.91 -3.33
CA SER A 152 -16.77 14.33 -2.14
C SER A 152 -15.84 13.54 -1.21
N LEU A 153 -14.63 13.20 -1.63
CA LEU A 153 -13.73 12.37 -0.84
C LEU A 153 -12.97 13.17 0.24
N PRO A 154 -12.83 12.59 1.45
CA PRO A 154 -11.80 13.02 2.39
C PRO A 154 -10.41 12.98 1.72
N ASN A 155 -9.56 13.97 1.98
CA ASN A 155 -8.24 14.14 1.34
C ASN A 155 -7.44 12.86 1.27
N ASP A 156 -7.51 12.07 2.31
CA ASP A 156 -6.62 10.95 2.42
C ASP A 156 -7.10 9.69 1.68
N LEU A 157 -8.42 9.58 1.47
CA LEU A 157 -8.97 8.58 0.56
C LEU A 157 -8.77 9.02 -0.88
N LEU A 158 -8.89 10.33 -1.14
CA LEU A 158 -8.54 10.90 -2.43
C LEU A 158 -7.09 10.61 -2.80
N LEU A 159 -6.15 10.76 -1.86
CA LEU A 159 -4.74 10.41 -2.05
C LEU A 159 -4.55 8.98 -2.55
N VAL A 160 -5.19 8.01 -1.90
CA VAL A 160 -5.09 6.61 -2.29
C VAL A 160 -5.76 6.36 -3.64
N ALA A 161 -6.95 6.94 -3.85
CA ALA A 161 -7.71 6.79 -5.08
C ALA A 161 -6.91 7.28 -6.29
N VAL A 162 -6.40 8.51 -6.21
CA VAL A 162 -5.62 9.16 -7.26
C VAL A 162 -4.30 8.43 -7.52
N ASN A 163 -3.58 8.04 -6.47
CA ASN A 163 -2.35 7.26 -6.62
C ASN A 163 -2.61 5.92 -7.32
N ASN A 164 -3.62 5.17 -6.88
CA ASN A 164 -3.95 3.87 -7.46
C ASN A 164 -4.47 4.01 -8.88
N GLU A 165 -5.22 5.07 -9.20
CA GLU A 165 -5.69 5.33 -10.56
C GLU A 165 -4.51 5.65 -11.48
N ALA A 166 -3.57 6.50 -11.02
CA ALA A 166 -2.35 6.80 -11.76
C ALA A 166 -1.51 5.54 -12.01
N VAL A 167 -1.30 4.71 -10.99
CA VAL A 167 -0.58 3.42 -11.13
C VAL A 167 -1.29 2.47 -12.08
N ALA A 168 -2.62 2.39 -12.01
CA ALA A 168 -3.39 1.56 -12.93
C ALA A 168 -3.25 2.03 -14.38
N TRP A 169 -3.28 3.34 -14.63
CA TRP A 169 -3.03 3.89 -15.97
C TRP A 169 -1.60 3.69 -16.45
N MET A 170 -0.59 3.80 -15.57
CA MET A 170 0.81 3.48 -15.91
C MET A 170 0.99 2.03 -16.35
N MET A 171 0.36 1.07 -15.64
CA MET A 171 0.40 -0.35 -16.02
C MET A 171 -0.24 -0.64 -17.38
N LEU A 172 -1.12 0.26 -17.86
CA LEU A 172 -1.74 0.16 -19.18
C LEU A 172 -0.96 0.95 -20.25
N GLY A 173 0.20 1.52 -19.91
CA GLY A 173 0.98 2.38 -20.80
C GLY A 173 0.33 3.74 -21.12
N LYS A 174 -0.69 4.17 -20.35
CA LYS A 174 -1.45 5.40 -20.61
C LYS A 174 -0.99 6.55 -19.71
N LEU A 175 0.20 7.09 -19.98
CA LEU A 175 0.86 8.08 -19.12
C LEU A 175 0.09 9.40 -19.01
N ASP A 176 -0.56 9.87 -20.09
CA ASP A 176 -1.41 11.07 -20.02
C ASP A 176 -2.61 10.89 -19.08
N SER A 177 -3.23 9.71 -19.08
CA SER A 177 -4.32 9.38 -18.15
C SER A 177 -3.81 9.26 -16.72
N ALA A 178 -2.60 8.71 -16.52
CA ALA A 178 -1.96 8.66 -15.22
C ALA A 178 -1.71 10.07 -14.65
N ARG A 179 -1.20 10.98 -15.49
CA ARG A 179 -0.99 12.38 -15.12
C ARG A 179 -2.32 13.07 -14.81
N ALA A 180 -3.34 12.89 -15.64
CA ALA A 180 -4.67 13.45 -15.41
C ALA A 180 -5.28 12.98 -14.08
N ALA A 181 -5.02 11.73 -13.68
CA ALA A 181 -5.43 11.24 -12.36
C ALA A 181 -4.73 12.03 -11.24
N LEU A 182 -3.40 12.22 -11.30
CA LEU A 182 -2.65 13.00 -10.32
C LEU A 182 -3.15 14.45 -10.20
N ARG A 183 -3.59 15.07 -11.32
CA ARG A 183 -4.13 16.45 -11.31
C ARG A 183 -5.38 16.63 -10.45
N LYS A 184 -6.13 15.55 -10.17
CA LYS A 184 -7.33 15.60 -9.33
C LYS A 184 -7.05 16.09 -7.90
N ILE A 185 -5.78 16.09 -7.46
CA ILE A 185 -5.38 16.55 -6.13
C ILE A 185 -4.54 17.84 -6.15
N GLU A 186 -4.17 18.38 -7.32
CA GLU A 186 -3.29 19.56 -7.43
C GLU A 186 -3.81 20.80 -6.68
N HIS A 187 -5.13 20.94 -6.56
CA HIS A 187 -5.76 22.06 -5.84
C HIS A 187 -5.91 21.84 -4.34
N ARG A 188 -5.53 20.67 -3.81
CA ARG A 188 -5.58 20.36 -2.38
C ARG A 188 -4.16 20.37 -1.83
N ALA A 189 -3.91 21.22 -0.83
CA ALA A 189 -2.57 21.53 -0.34
C ALA A 189 -1.73 20.25 -0.09
N PRO A 190 -0.52 20.15 -0.68
CA PRO A 190 0.36 19.01 -0.44
C PRO A 190 0.94 19.12 0.97
N SER A 191 0.41 18.32 1.90
CA SER A 191 1.10 18.01 3.15
C SER A 191 2.29 17.09 2.87
N SER A 192 3.21 16.96 3.83
CA SER A 192 4.32 15.98 3.79
C SER A 192 3.87 14.51 3.68
N GLU A 193 2.57 14.21 3.61
CA GLU A 193 2.02 12.86 3.40
C GLU A 193 1.93 12.45 1.90
N HIS A 194 2.45 13.27 0.98
CA HIS A 194 2.31 13.10 -0.48
C HIS A 194 3.49 12.37 -1.15
N ASP A 195 4.46 11.84 -0.41
CA ASP A 195 5.65 11.18 -0.97
C ASP A 195 5.34 10.05 -1.96
N THR A 196 4.24 9.31 -1.77
CA THR A 196 3.80 8.29 -2.73
C THR A 196 3.32 8.89 -4.06
N LEU A 197 2.70 10.07 -4.03
CA LEU A 197 2.32 10.78 -5.25
C LEU A 197 3.52 11.38 -5.95
N PHE A 198 4.49 11.93 -5.20
CA PHE A 198 5.74 12.41 -5.76
C PHE A 198 6.54 11.27 -6.41
N ALA A 199 6.61 10.09 -5.77
CA ALA A 199 7.23 8.91 -6.35
C ALA A 199 6.51 8.47 -7.64
N THR A 200 5.18 8.45 -7.64
CA THR A 200 4.39 8.13 -8.83
C THR A 200 4.61 9.15 -9.95
N SER A 201 4.66 10.44 -9.63
CA SER A 201 4.95 11.53 -10.58
C SER A 201 6.36 11.42 -11.17
N ALA A 202 7.37 11.15 -10.33
CA ALA A 202 8.75 10.95 -10.76
C ALA A 202 8.88 9.73 -11.68
N LEU A 203 8.15 8.64 -11.40
CA LEU A 203 8.13 7.47 -12.26
C LEU A 203 7.48 7.78 -13.62
N ILE A 204 6.39 8.55 -13.65
CA ILE A 204 5.79 9.02 -14.91
C ILE A 204 6.83 9.81 -15.71
N ARG A 205 7.55 10.76 -15.10
CA ARG A 205 8.63 11.52 -15.76
C ARG A 205 9.71 10.60 -16.33
N ALA A 206 10.15 9.61 -15.56
CA ALA A 206 11.14 8.64 -16.01
C ALA A 206 10.66 7.84 -17.22
N LEU A 207 9.40 7.44 -17.26
CA LEU A 207 8.78 6.71 -18.38
C LEU A 207 8.58 7.61 -19.62
N GLU A 208 8.43 8.91 -19.44
CA GLU A 208 8.23 9.90 -20.52
C GLU A 208 9.52 10.43 -21.15
N GLY A 209 10.69 10.10 -20.57
CA GLY A 209 11.98 10.55 -21.08
C GLY A 209 12.65 11.64 -20.25
N ASP A 210 11.98 12.23 -19.26
CA ASP A 210 12.60 13.16 -18.32
C ASP A 210 13.33 12.40 -17.21
N HIS A 211 14.41 11.74 -17.60
CA HIS A 211 15.19 10.89 -16.70
C HIS A 211 15.95 11.70 -15.64
N LYS A 212 16.46 12.89 -16.00
CA LYS A 212 17.18 13.75 -15.06
C LYS A 212 16.24 14.32 -14.01
N GLY A 213 15.09 14.87 -14.41
CA GLY A 213 14.10 15.38 -13.47
C GLY A 213 13.50 14.29 -12.59
N ALA A 214 13.43 13.04 -13.08
CA ALA A 214 13.04 11.90 -12.26
C ALA A 214 14.09 11.51 -11.20
N LEU A 215 15.39 11.56 -11.54
CA LEU A 215 16.49 11.31 -10.60
C LEU A 215 16.55 12.39 -9.51
N ASP A 216 16.44 13.66 -9.90
CA ASP A 216 16.44 14.79 -8.96
C ASP A 216 15.30 14.65 -7.93
N GLU A 217 14.10 14.24 -8.38
CA GLU A 217 12.97 13.98 -7.48
C GLU A 217 13.19 12.73 -6.62
N ALA A 218 13.80 11.67 -7.15
CA ALA A 218 14.13 10.46 -6.38
C ALA A 218 15.14 10.76 -5.25
N ASP A 219 16.15 11.58 -5.51
CA ASP A 219 17.14 12.00 -4.52
C ASP A 219 16.48 12.88 -3.45
N ALA A 220 15.61 13.81 -3.87
CA ALA A 220 14.83 14.61 -2.93
C ALA A 220 13.88 13.76 -2.09
N LEU A 221 13.29 12.70 -2.65
CA LEU A 221 12.44 11.76 -1.92
C LEU A 221 13.24 10.95 -0.91
N GLU A 222 14.41 10.44 -1.27
CA GLU A 222 15.29 9.70 -0.35
C GLU A 222 15.73 10.58 0.84
N ALA A 223 16.07 11.85 0.59
CA ALA A 223 16.43 12.79 1.64
C ALA A 223 15.28 13.11 2.60
N ARG A 224 14.04 13.13 2.10
CA ARG A 224 12.81 13.43 2.88
C ARG A 224 12.27 12.19 3.59
N ALA A 225 12.35 11.02 2.96
CA ALA A 225 11.68 9.81 3.40
C ALA A 225 12.61 8.92 4.25
N LYS A 226 12.39 8.91 5.57
CA LYS A 226 12.94 7.87 6.47
C LYS A 226 12.07 6.61 6.52
N SER A 227 11.49 6.22 5.39
CA SER A 227 10.45 5.19 5.35
C SER A 227 10.78 4.09 4.35
N ALA A 228 11.00 2.88 4.86
CA ALA A 228 11.19 1.65 4.09
C ALA A 228 10.05 1.36 3.08
N ARG A 229 8.92 2.07 3.17
CA ARG A 229 7.79 1.94 2.24
C ARG A 229 8.07 2.55 0.87
N LEU A 230 8.97 3.52 0.78
CA LEU A 230 9.28 4.25 -0.45
C LEU A 230 10.54 3.74 -1.15
N ASP A 231 11.41 3.03 -0.44
CA ASP A 231 12.66 2.46 -0.97
C ASP A 231 12.43 1.74 -2.31
N GLY A 232 11.39 0.90 -2.38
CA GLY A 232 11.03 0.18 -3.60
C GLY A 232 10.66 1.08 -4.77
N ALA A 233 9.88 2.14 -4.51
CA ALA A 233 9.49 3.09 -5.54
C ALA A 233 10.68 3.96 -5.99
N ILE A 234 11.57 4.34 -5.07
CA ILE A 234 12.79 5.08 -5.37
C ILE A 234 13.72 4.23 -6.25
N LEU A 235 13.92 2.96 -5.90
CA LEU A 235 14.70 2.03 -6.73
C LEU A 235 14.08 1.86 -8.12
N GLU A 236 12.75 1.75 -8.22
CA GLU A 236 12.04 1.67 -9.49
C GLU A 236 12.28 2.93 -10.36
N ILE A 237 12.15 4.12 -9.78
CA ILE A 237 12.41 5.39 -10.48
C ILE A 237 13.85 5.45 -10.97
N ARG A 238 14.82 5.21 -10.07
CA ARG A 238 16.25 5.26 -10.41
C ARG A 238 16.62 4.25 -11.48
N ALA A 239 16.14 3.01 -11.35
CA ALA A 239 16.37 1.98 -12.36
C ALA A 239 15.83 2.40 -13.73
N THR A 240 14.60 2.90 -13.78
CA THR A 240 13.95 3.35 -15.02
C THR A 240 14.70 4.54 -15.64
N ALA A 241 15.09 5.51 -14.83
CA ALA A 241 15.80 6.70 -15.29
C ALA A 241 17.23 6.39 -15.77
N TYR A 242 18.01 5.61 -15.01
CA TYR A 242 19.37 5.21 -15.44
C TYR A 242 19.32 4.38 -16.73
N ALA A 243 18.37 3.45 -16.85
CA ALA A 243 18.19 2.69 -18.07
C ALA A 243 17.84 3.61 -19.26
N GLY A 244 17.00 4.63 -19.04
CA GLY A 244 16.66 5.63 -20.05
C GLY A 244 17.84 6.50 -20.49
N LEU A 245 18.79 6.75 -19.59
CA LEU A 245 20.06 7.44 -19.89
C LEU A 245 21.11 6.53 -20.55
N GLY A 246 20.81 5.23 -20.73
CA GLY A 246 21.75 4.25 -21.26
C GLY A 246 22.75 3.70 -20.22
N ASP A 247 22.64 4.08 -18.95
CA ASP A 247 23.46 3.54 -17.85
C ASP A 247 22.86 2.25 -17.31
N LEU A 248 22.99 1.18 -18.10
CA LEU A 248 22.44 -0.13 -17.77
C LEU A 248 23.09 -0.76 -16.54
N THR A 249 24.35 -0.40 -16.24
CA THR A 249 25.07 -0.90 -15.07
C THR A 249 24.41 -0.39 -13.79
N ARG A 250 24.22 0.93 -13.66
CA ARG A 250 23.53 1.49 -12.49
C ARG A 250 22.08 1.05 -12.42
N ALA A 251 21.38 0.98 -13.56
CA ALA A 251 20.01 0.46 -13.58
C ALA A 251 19.94 -0.96 -13.01
N LYS A 252 20.90 -1.83 -13.37
CA LYS A 252 20.99 -3.20 -12.86
C LYS A 252 21.28 -3.23 -11.36
N GLU A 253 22.18 -2.39 -10.89
CA GLU A 253 22.49 -2.25 -9.45
C GLU A 253 21.25 -1.84 -8.66
N MET A 254 20.45 -0.89 -9.15
CA MET A 254 19.21 -0.49 -8.48
C MET A 254 18.19 -1.64 -8.43
N LEU A 255 18.03 -2.40 -9.51
CA LEU A 255 17.12 -3.56 -9.56
C LEU A 255 17.62 -4.74 -8.71
N ALA A 256 18.93 -4.88 -8.52
CA ALA A 256 19.53 -5.93 -7.70
C ALA A 256 19.62 -5.54 -6.21
N GLY A 257 19.69 -4.24 -5.89
CA GLY A 257 19.89 -3.71 -4.55
C GLY A 257 18.66 -3.77 -3.63
N SER A 258 17.50 -4.17 -4.15
CA SER A 258 16.33 -4.45 -3.32
C SER A 258 16.56 -5.71 -2.47
N ARG A 259 16.14 -5.69 -1.20
CA ARG A 259 16.15 -6.87 -0.31
C ARG A 259 15.48 -8.06 -1.01
N ASP A 260 16.02 -9.27 -0.79
CA ASP A 260 15.59 -10.49 -1.51
C ASP A 260 14.07 -10.68 -1.52
N ASP A 261 13.39 -10.46 -0.39
CA ASP A 261 11.92 -10.60 -0.29
C ASP A 261 11.12 -9.58 -1.13
N TYR A 262 11.70 -8.42 -1.44
CA TYR A 262 11.05 -7.35 -2.20
C TYR A 262 11.48 -7.32 -3.67
N ARG A 263 12.59 -7.99 -4.00
CA ARG A 263 13.24 -7.94 -5.31
C ARG A 263 12.34 -8.43 -6.42
N ASP A 264 11.73 -9.59 -6.27
CA ASP A 264 10.84 -10.14 -7.30
C ASP A 264 9.62 -9.25 -7.53
N THR A 265 9.08 -8.66 -6.45
CA THR A 265 7.95 -7.73 -6.53
C THR A 265 8.33 -6.48 -7.32
N LEU A 266 9.51 -5.92 -7.05
CA LEU A 266 10.06 -4.78 -7.78
C LEU A 266 10.25 -5.11 -9.27
N LEU A 267 10.92 -6.22 -9.58
CA LEU A 267 11.19 -6.63 -10.95
C LEU A 267 9.89 -6.83 -11.72
N VAL A 268 8.93 -7.56 -11.17
CA VAL A 268 7.60 -7.75 -11.79
C VAL A 268 6.90 -6.41 -12.02
N ALA A 269 6.97 -5.50 -11.06
CA ALA A 269 6.36 -4.17 -11.18
C ALA A 269 6.99 -3.35 -12.32
N VAL A 270 8.33 -3.35 -12.45
CA VAL A 270 9.07 -2.67 -13.52
C VAL A 270 8.71 -3.27 -14.87
N VAL A 271 8.68 -4.61 -15.00
CA VAL A 271 8.31 -5.26 -16.26
C VAL A 271 6.89 -4.89 -16.68
N ARG A 272 5.94 -4.88 -15.75
CA ARG A 272 4.53 -4.58 -16.02
C ARG A 272 4.29 -3.14 -16.45
N LYS A 273 4.98 -2.16 -15.83
CA LYS A 273 4.85 -0.75 -16.23
C LYS A 273 5.59 -0.46 -17.54
N GLY A 274 6.55 -1.30 -17.90
CA GLY A 274 7.31 -1.16 -19.14
C GLY A 274 8.42 -0.11 -19.03
N GLY A 275 8.74 0.52 -20.15
CA GLY A 275 9.78 1.55 -20.22
C GLY A 275 11.22 1.00 -20.27
N PRO A 276 12.21 1.88 -20.10
CA PRO A 276 13.62 1.56 -20.37
C PRO A 276 14.20 0.41 -19.53
N ALA A 277 13.78 0.26 -18.27
CA ALA A 277 14.29 -0.78 -17.38
C ALA A 277 13.60 -2.15 -17.54
N ALA A 278 12.50 -2.24 -18.31
CA ALA A 278 11.68 -3.45 -18.37
C ALA A 278 12.42 -4.66 -18.97
N THR A 279 13.24 -4.46 -20.00
CA THR A 279 14.03 -5.54 -20.61
C THR A 279 15.05 -6.10 -19.62
N LEU A 280 15.74 -5.22 -18.90
CA LEU A 280 16.72 -5.60 -17.89
C LEU A 280 16.05 -6.33 -16.71
N ALA A 281 14.88 -5.86 -16.27
CA ALA A 281 14.12 -6.51 -15.21
C ALA A 281 13.66 -7.93 -15.61
N ARG A 282 13.24 -8.14 -16.88
CA ARG A 282 12.93 -9.48 -17.40
C ARG A 282 14.13 -10.41 -17.37
N GLN A 283 15.28 -9.95 -17.84
CA GLN A 283 16.52 -10.74 -17.82
C GLN A 283 16.91 -11.15 -16.40
N LEU A 284 16.72 -10.27 -15.42
CA LEU A 284 16.98 -10.60 -14.02
C LEU A 284 16.02 -11.65 -13.45
N LEU A 285 14.72 -11.57 -13.77
CA LEU A 285 13.73 -12.59 -13.37
C LEU A 285 14.03 -13.96 -14.01
N GLU A 286 14.35 -13.97 -15.31
CA GLU A 286 14.71 -15.18 -16.05
C GLU A 286 15.97 -15.84 -15.47
N ALA A 287 16.99 -15.04 -15.14
CA ALA A 287 18.22 -15.54 -14.53
C ALA A 287 18.03 -16.16 -13.14
N GLN A 288 16.95 -15.79 -12.43
CA GLN A 288 16.59 -16.36 -11.13
C GLN A 288 15.79 -17.66 -11.25
N GLY A 289 15.44 -18.10 -12.46
CA GLY A 289 14.56 -19.26 -12.66
C GLY A 289 13.11 -19.02 -12.25
N SER A 290 12.71 -17.74 -12.08
CA SER A 290 11.32 -17.35 -11.80
C SER A 290 10.60 -17.14 -13.14
N PRO A 291 9.71 -18.07 -13.56
CA PRO A 291 9.02 -17.92 -14.83
C PRO A 291 8.07 -16.70 -14.75
N TYR A 292 8.32 -15.70 -15.59
CA TYR A 292 7.36 -14.63 -15.84
C TYR A 292 6.17 -15.24 -16.59
N ARG A 293 5.04 -15.46 -15.89
CA ARG A 293 3.74 -15.82 -16.46
C ARG A 293 2.65 -14.92 -15.90
#